data_AF-A0A2T4DM69-F1
#
_entry.id   AF-A0A2T4DM69-F1
#
_cell.length_a   1.000
_cell.length_b   1.000
_cell.length_c   1.000
_cell.angle_alpha   90.00
_cell.angle_beta   90.00
_cell.angle_gamma   90.00
#
_symmetry.space_group_name_H-M   'P 1'
#
loop_
_entity.id
_entity.type
_entity.pdbx_description
1 polymer ?
#
loop_
_entity_poly.entity_id
_entity_poly.type
_entity_poly.pdbx_seq_one_letter_code
_entity_poly.pdbx_strand_id
1 'polypeptide(L)'
;MGLTLTEIAQTLRNEDKKMQLIYAFNGSGKTRLSREFKELIAPKDPDTEEELGVKILYYNAFTEDLFYWDNDLENDTDRRLKIQPNNYTHWVLVDQGQERNISTHFQRYTNDKLTPKFNEDFSEVRFSFETGDDSGSEYVKISKGEESCFVWSVFYSLLDQTISELNKAEESDRETDQFNDLQYVFIDDPVSSLDDTHLIELAVDIANLIKSSTSELKFIITTHNPLFYNVLFNEFSRVKKTKKWRLEKLIDGTASLVEQLKDSPFSYHLFLLAELEKVIESGDIQKYHFNFLRNLFEKTSTFLGFNNWEELLPQESRQAYYNRIINLSSHSKHNGEEVSIIEDNDKRVLGFLVGEVKRMYGFKSAVN
;
A
#
# COMPACT_ATOMS: atom_id res chain seq x y z
N MET A 1 -0.37 19.57 17.39
CA MET A 1 -1.83 19.65 17.23
C MET A 1 -2.25 18.58 16.25
N GLY A 2 -3.31 17.84 16.56
CA GLY A 2 -3.90 16.90 15.63
C GLY A 2 -4.62 17.61 14.49
N LEU A 3 -4.65 16.98 13.31
CA LEU A 3 -5.31 17.44 12.10
C LEU A 3 -6.39 16.43 11.70
N THR A 4 -7.45 16.91 11.06
CA THR A 4 -8.40 16.08 10.33
C THR A 4 -7.78 15.55 9.03
N LEU A 5 -8.32 14.46 8.47
CA LEU A 5 -7.84 13.96 7.17
C LEU A 5 -8.07 14.98 6.04
N THR A 6 -9.12 15.80 6.13
CA THR A 6 -9.39 16.88 5.18
C THR A 6 -8.30 17.96 5.25
N GLU A 7 -7.87 18.38 6.44
CA GLU A 7 -6.74 19.30 6.61
C GLU A 7 -5.41 18.71 6.10
N ILE A 8 -5.20 17.40 6.29
CA ILE A 8 -4.05 16.70 5.71
C ILE A 8 -4.15 16.69 4.18
N ALA A 9 -5.30 16.40 3.59
CA ALA A 9 -5.50 16.45 2.14
C ALA A 9 -5.22 17.84 1.58
N GLN A 10 -5.67 18.90 2.27
CA GLN A 10 -5.35 20.29 1.92
C GLN A 10 -3.84 20.57 2.01
N THR A 11 -3.17 20.07 3.05
CA THR A 11 -1.72 20.18 3.21
C THR A 11 -0.99 19.54 2.03
N LEU A 12 -1.39 18.32 1.65
CA LEU A 12 -0.82 17.62 0.49
C LEU A 12 -1.08 18.37 -0.82
N ARG A 13 -2.26 18.96 -1.02
CA ARG A 13 -2.59 19.73 -2.23
C ARG A 13 -1.78 21.03 -2.34
N ASN A 14 -1.62 21.73 -1.22
CA ASN A 14 -0.93 23.03 -1.17
C ASN A 14 0.59 22.89 -1.33
N GLU A 15 1.11 21.68 -1.20
CA GLU A 15 2.51 21.37 -1.36
C GLU A 15 2.88 21.32 -2.86
N ASP A 16 3.71 22.26 -3.33
CA ASP A 16 4.19 22.26 -4.72
C ASP A 16 5.31 21.23 -4.93
N LYS A 17 4.93 19.95 -4.88
CA LYS A 17 5.84 18.82 -5.03
C LYS A 17 5.31 17.89 -6.12
N LYS A 18 6.22 17.44 -6.97
CA LYS A 18 5.91 16.47 -8.03
C LYS A 18 5.60 15.11 -7.42
N MET A 19 6.31 14.73 -6.36
CA MET A 19 6.11 13.45 -5.70
C MET A 19 5.99 13.62 -4.18
N GLN A 20 4.97 13.01 -3.59
CA GLN A 20 4.77 12.92 -2.15
C GLN A 20 4.62 11.47 -1.72
N LEU A 21 5.57 10.97 -0.93
CA LEU A 21 5.57 9.60 -0.42
C LEU A 21 5.16 9.59 1.05
N ILE A 22 4.17 8.78 1.42
CA ILE A 22 3.60 8.77 2.76
C ILE A 22 3.65 7.34 3.32
N TYR A 23 4.38 7.15 4.42
CA TYR A 23 4.27 5.93 5.22
C TYR A 23 3.16 6.08 6.25
N ALA A 24 2.27 5.10 6.37
CA ALA A 24 1.30 5.03 7.48
C ALA A 24 0.97 3.58 7.85
N PHE A 25 0.82 3.32 9.14
CA PHE A 25 0.37 2.00 9.61
C PHE A 25 -1.00 1.59 9.06
N ASN A 26 -1.29 0.30 9.15
CA ASN A 26 -2.63 -0.21 8.91
C ASN A 26 -3.62 0.40 9.91
N GLY A 27 -4.78 0.81 9.41
CA GLY A 27 -5.80 1.50 10.21
C GLY A 27 -5.55 2.99 10.45
N SER A 28 -4.45 3.58 9.94
CA SER A 28 -4.20 5.04 10.04
C SER A 28 -5.09 5.91 9.14
N GLY A 29 -5.95 5.30 8.32
CA GLY A 29 -6.91 6.02 7.48
C GLY A 29 -6.42 6.40 6.08
N LYS A 30 -5.37 5.77 5.54
CA LYS A 30 -4.82 6.04 4.20
C LYS A 30 -5.90 6.01 3.09
N THR A 31 -6.75 4.99 3.08
CA THR A 31 -7.85 4.88 2.11
C THR A 31 -8.88 6.01 2.25
N ARG A 32 -9.18 6.44 3.49
CA ARG A 32 -10.05 7.61 3.73
C ARG A 32 -9.37 8.89 3.25
N LEU A 33 -8.07 9.06 3.50
CA LEU A 33 -7.29 10.19 3.01
C LEU A 33 -7.29 10.27 1.47
N SER A 34 -7.16 9.14 0.77
CA SER A 34 -7.26 9.09 -0.70
C SER A 34 -8.62 9.61 -1.20
N ARG A 35 -9.71 9.31 -0.47
CA ARG A 35 -11.05 9.79 -0.80
C ARG A 35 -11.22 11.27 -0.52
N GLU A 36 -10.79 11.74 0.65
CA GLU A 36 -10.81 13.17 0.99
C GLU A 36 -10.03 13.99 -0.04
N PHE A 37 -8.89 13.47 -0.50
CA PHE A 37 -8.10 14.10 -1.54
C PHE A 37 -8.81 14.10 -2.90
N LYS A 38 -9.46 12.99 -3.28
CA LYS A 38 -10.28 12.92 -4.50
C LYS A 38 -11.39 13.96 -4.50
N GLU A 39 -12.19 14.01 -3.43
CA GLU A 39 -13.31 14.97 -3.31
C GLU A 39 -12.82 16.43 -3.30
N LEU A 40 -11.62 16.70 -2.79
CA LEU A 40 -11.00 18.03 -2.80
C LEU A 40 -10.60 18.51 -4.21
N ILE A 41 -10.22 17.59 -5.10
CA ILE A 41 -9.74 17.88 -6.46
C ILE A 41 -10.87 17.83 -7.49
N ALA A 42 -11.74 16.84 -7.37
CA ALA A 42 -12.89 16.60 -8.23
C ALA A 42 -14.13 16.31 -7.37
N PRO A 43 -14.78 17.36 -6.83
CA PRO A 43 -16.02 17.20 -6.08
C PRO A 43 -17.08 16.55 -6.98
N LYS A 44 -17.82 15.57 -6.44
CA LYS A 44 -18.96 14.99 -7.15
C LYS A 44 -20.10 16.00 -7.24
N ASP A 45 -20.15 16.74 -8.33
CA ASP A 45 -21.30 17.58 -8.66
C ASP A 45 -22.09 16.89 -9.80
N PRO A 46 -23.30 16.37 -9.52
CA PRO A 46 -24.07 15.55 -10.46
C PRO A 46 -24.45 16.28 -11.76
N ASP A 47 -24.37 17.61 -11.80
CA ASP A 47 -24.65 18.42 -12.99
C ASP A 47 -23.42 18.66 -13.89
N THR A 48 -22.21 18.19 -13.50
CA THR A 48 -20.95 18.44 -14.25
C THR A 48 -20.11 17.20 -14.57
N GLU A 49 -20.55 15.99 -14.20
CA GLU A 49 -19.80 14.74 -14.44
C GLU A 49 -19.65 14.39 -15.94
N GLU A 50 -20.48 14.96 -16.82
CA GLU A 50 -20.40 14.70 -18.28
C GLU A 50 -19.49 15.71 -19.04
N GLU A 51 -19.11 16.85 -18.45
CA GLU A 51 -18.41 17.93 -19.18
C GLU A 51 -16.97 18.23 -18.72
N LEU A 52 -16.49 17.66 -17.60
CA LEU A 52 -15.17 17.97 -17.05
C LEU A 52 -14.22 16.77 -17.12
N GLY A 53 -13.06 16.94 -17.77
CA GLY A 53 -12.02 15.92 -17.90
C GLY A 53 -11.52 15.33 -16.57
N VAL A 54 -10.81 14.20 -16.65
CA VAL A 54 -10.36 13.45 -15.46
C VAL A 54 -9.27 14.22 -14.72
N LYS A 55 -9.59 14.87 -13.59
CA LYS A 55 -8.63 15.66 -12.80
C LYS A 55 -7.73 14.85 -11.87
N ILE A 56 -8.17 13.66 -11.46
CA ILE A 56 -7.42 12.78 -10.58
C ILE A 56 -7.61 11.31 -10.96
N LEU A 57 -6.49 10.58 -11.03
CA LEU A 57 -6.46 9.14 -11.16
C LEU A 57 -6.13 8.53 -9.79
N TYR A 58 -6.82 7.45 -9.39
CA TYR A 58 -6.57 6.83 -8.10
C TYR A 58 -6.55 5.30 -8.15
N TYR A 59 -5.63 4.72 -7.39
CA TYR A 59 -5.59 3.30 -7.05
C TYR A 59 -5.80 3.16 -5.55
N ASN A 60 -6.85 2.44 -5.13
CA ASN A 60 -7.10 2.06 -3.75
C ASN A 60 -8.03 0.83 -3.71
N ALA A 61 -8.48 0.43 -2.52
CA ALA A 61 -9.40 -0.69 -2.35
C ALA A 61 -10.69 -0.59 -3.20
N PHE A 62 -11.19 0.61 -3.49
CA PHE A 62 -12.38 0.78 -4.35
C PHE A 62 -12.09 0.50 -5.82
N THR A 63 -10.84 0.66 -6.26
CA THR A 63 -10.40 0.23 -7.60
C THR A 63 -10.37 -1.30 -7.68
N GLU A 64 -9.96 -1.97 -6.59
CA GLU A 64 -10.03 -3.44 -6.49
C GLU A 64 -11.48 -3.94 -6.52
N ASP A 65 -12.41 -3.24 -5.88
CA ASP A 65 -13.84 -3.58 -5.88
C ASP A 65 -14.52 -3.49 -7.27
N LEU A 66 -13.85 -2.91 -8.28
CA LEU A 66 -14.30 -2.96 -9.68
C LEU A 66 -14.23 -4.38 -10.27
N PHE A 67 -13.50 -5.29 -9.61
CA PHE A 67 -13.30 -6.66 -10.02
C PHE A 67 -13.93 -7.58 -8.98
N TYR A 68 -14.72 -8.56 -9.42
CA TYR A 68 -15.38 -9.49 -8.50
C TYR A 68 -15.53 -10.88 -9.09
N TRP A 69 -15.40 -11.90 -8.25
CA TRP A 69 -15.50 -13.28 -8.70
C TRP A 69 -16.95 -13.71 -8.89
N ASP A 70 -17.23 -14.24 -10.07
CA ASP A 70 -18.33 -15.17 -10.31
C ASP A 70 -17.76 -16.59 -10.23
N ASN A 71 -18.11 -17.31 -9.17
CA ASN A 71 -17.53 -18.62 -8.85
C ASN A 71 -18.32 -19.80 -9.42
N ASP A 72 -19.42 -19.56 -10.15
CA ASP A 72 -20.29 -20.63 -10.66
C ASP A 72 -20.64 -21.63 -9.55
N LEU A 73 -21.25 -21.16 -8.45
CA LEU A 73 -21.51 -21.99 -7.26
C LEU A 73 -22.41 -23.21 -7.53
N GLU A 74 -23.15 -23.21 -8.65
CA GLU A 74 -24.06 -24.28 -9.03
C GLU A 74 -23.33 -25.47 -9.67
N ASN A 75 -22.35 -25.22 -10.55
CA ASN A 75 -21.65 -26.28 -11.28
C ASN A 75 -20.17 -26.43 -10.86
N ASP A 76 -19.61 -25.45 -10.15
CA ASP A 76 -18.22 -25.36 -9.70
C ASP A 76 -17.19 -25.55 -10.84
N THR A 77 -17.53 -25.08 -12.04
CA THR A 77 -16.76 -25.36 -13.27
C THR A 77 -16.28 -24.12 -14.02
N ASP A 78 -17.05 -23.02 -14.03
CA ASP A 78 -16.71 -21.82 -14.81
C ASP A 78 -16.44 -20.60 -13.91
N ARG A 79 -15.25 -20.57 -13.32
CA ARG A 79 -14.82 -19.46 -12.45
C ARG A 79 -14.23 -18.33 -13.28
N ARG A 80 -14.83 -17.15 -13.17
CA ARG A 80 -14.46 -15.95 -13.95
C ARG A 80 -14.43 -14.70 -13.09
N LEU A 81 -13.50 -13.80 -13.39
CA LEU A 81 -13.42 -12.50 -12.75
C LEU A 81 -14.22 -11.50 -13.59
N LYS A 82 -15.32 -10.98 -13.03
CA LYS A 82 -16.16 -9.97 -13.66
C LYS A 82 -15.56 -8.59 -13.46
N ILE A 83 -15.71 -7.73 -14.46
CA ILE A 83 -15.29 -6.33 -14.46
C ILE A 83 -16.55 -5.46 -14.42
N GLN A 84 -16.66 -4.56 -13.44
CA GLN A 84 -17.74 -3.60 -13.38
C GLN A 84 -17.58 -2.55 -14.49
N PRO A 85 -18.61 -2.28 -15.31
CA PRO A 85 -18.54 -1.23 -16.34
C PRO A 85 -18.25 0.14 -15.72
N ASN A 86 -17.20 0.80 -16.20
CA ASN A 86 -16.86 2.18 -15.82
C ASN A 86 -15.95 2.81 -16.90
N ASN A 87 -15.85 4.14 -16.90
CA ASN A 87 -15.07 4.88 -17.90
C ASN A 87 -13.59 4.49 -17.91
N TYR A 88 -13.04 4.12 -16.76
CA TYR A 88 -11.64 3.76 -16.59
C TYR A 88 -11.31 2.41 -17.25
N THR A 89 -12.12 1.37 -17.01
CA THR A 89 -11.89 0.04 -17.59
C THR A 89 -12.22 0.04 -19.07
N HIS A 90 -13.24 0.82 -19.48
CA HIS A 90 -13.57 1.00 -20.89
C HIS A 90 -12.39 1.60 -21.65
N TRP A 91 -11.84 2.71 -21.15
CA TRP A 91 -10.74 3.38 -21.84
C TRP A 91 -9.50 2.50 -22.00
N VAL A 92 -9.09 1.81 -20.91
CA VAL A 92 -7.86 1.00 -20.95
C VAL A 92 -8.01 -0.28 -21.79
N LEU A 93 -9.18 -0.92 -21.78
CA LEU A 93 -9.41 -2.20 -22.46
C LEU A 93 -9.94 -2.01 -23.89
N VAL A 94 -10.96 -1.18 -24.07
CA VAL A 94 -11.67 -1.01 -25.34
C VAL A 94 -10.98 0.03 -26.21
N ASP A 95 -10.76 1.24 -25.68
CA ASP A 95 -10.26 2.36 -26.49
C ASP A 95 -8.76 2.24 -26.79
N GLN A 96 -7.98 1.76 -25.81
CA GLN A 96 -6.51 1.67 -25.88
C GLN A 96 -5.98 0.25 -26.14
N GLY A 97 -6.82 -0.78 -26.08
CA GLY A 97 -6.42 -2.16 -26.38
C GLY A 97 -5.26 -2.69 -25.52
N GLN A 98 -5.19 -2.35 -24.24
CA GLN A 98 -4.03 -2.64 -23.38
C GLN A 98 -3.92 -4.09 -22.88
N GLU A 99 -4.78 -5.01 -23.33
CA GLU A 99 -4.82 -6.42 -22.88
C GLU A 99 -3.42 -7.09 -22.86
N ARG A 100 -2.62 -6.87 -23.90
CA ARG A 100 -1.27 -7.45 -24.00
C ARG A 100 -0.31 -6.88 -22.95
N ASN A 101 -0.37 -5.57 -22.71
CA ASN A 101 0.47 -4.91 -21.70
C ASN A 101 0.04 -5.35 -20.30
N ILE A 102 -1.26 -5.41 -20.03
CA ILE A 102 -1.83 -5.91 -18.78
C ILE A 102 -1.35 -7.34 -18.51
N SER A 103 -1.43 -8.21 -19.51
CA SER A 103 -0.96 -9.60 -19.41
C SER A 103 0.54 -9.66 -19.09
N THR A 104 1.34 -8.85 -19.77
CA THR A 104 2.80 -8.78 -19.57
C THR A 104 3.16 -8.30 -18.16
N HIS A 105 2.50 -7.26 -17.67
CA HIS A 105 2.72 -6.74 -16.31
C HIS A 105 2.26 -7.74 -15.25
N PHE A 106 1.11 -8.38 -15.46
CA PHE A 106 0.59 -9.37 -14.53
C PHE A 106 1.52 -10.57 -14.40
N GLN A 107 1.98 -11.10 -15.52
CA GLN A 107 2.95 -12.20 -15.56
C GLN A 107 4.28 -11.83 -14.88
N ARG A 108 4.74 -10.59 -15.04
CA ARG A 108 5.96 -10.08 -14.36
C ARG A 108 5.84 -10.16 -12.83
N TYR A 109 4.69 -9.77 -12.28
CA TYR A 109 4.50 -9.73 -10.82
C TYR A 109 3.99 -11.04 -10.22
N THR A 110 3.76 -12.07 -11.04
CA THR A 110 3.17 -13.35 -10.59
C THR A 110 3.92 -14.55 -11.16
N ASN A 111 3.47 -15.07 -12.29
CA ASN A 111 4.00 -16.24 -12.96
C ASN A 111 3.97 -15.99 -14.47
N ASP A 112 5.10 -16.19 -15.14
CA ASP A 112 5.29 -15.95 -16.57
C ASP A 112 4.39 -16.81 -17.48
N LYS A 113 3.81 -17.89 -16.94
CA LYS A 113 2.92 -18.79 -17.66
C LYS A 113 1.44 -18.55 -17.37
N LEU A 114 1.10 -17.73 -16.39
CA LEU A 114 -0.28 -17.48 -16.00
C LEU A 114 -0.85 -16.32 -16.83
N THR A 115 -1.72 -16.64 -17.79
CA THR A 115 -2.20 -15.66 -18.78
C THR A 115 -3.66 -15.30 -18.52
N PRO A 116 -3.99 -14.01 -18.35
CA PRO A 116 -5.36 -13.53 -18.34
C PRO A 116 -5.90 -13.48 -19.78
N LYS A 117 -7.13 -13.92 -19.97
CA LYS A 117 -7.84 -13.92 -21.24
C LYS A 117 -9.14 -13.17 -21.06
N PHE A 118 -9.24 -12.02 -21.72
CA PHE A 118 -10.46 -11.22 -21.73
C PHE A 118 -11.48 -11.84 -22.70
N ASN A 119 -12.76 -11.66 -22.42
CA ASN A 119 -13.80 -11.96 -23.39
C ASN A 119 -13.99 -10.80 -24.38
N GLU A 120 -14.77 -11.02 -25.44
CA GLU A 120 -14.91 -10.08 -26.56
C GLU A 120 -15.41 -8.68 -26.16
N ASP A 121 -16.23 -8.57 -25.11
CA ASP A 121 -16.79 -7.30 -24.62
C ASP A 121 -16.06 -6.73 -23.39
N PHE A 122 -14.95 -7.36 -22.97
CA PHE A 122 -14.13 -6.97 -21.82
C PHE A 122 -14.90 -6.88 -20.48
N SER A 123 -16.03 -7.57 -20.35
CA SER A 123 -16.79 -7.66 -19.10
C SER A 123 -16.30 -8.75 -18.15
N GLU A 124 -15.50 -9.70 -18.64
CA GLU A 124 -14.93 -10.77 -17.82
C GLU A 124 -13.53 -11.20 -18.25
N VAL A 125 -12.80 -11.77 -17.30
CA VAL A 125 -11.45 -12.29 -17.47
C VAL A 125 -11.37 -13.69 -16.90
N ARG A 126 -10.73 -14.58 -17.65
CA ARG A 126 -10.41 -15.94 -17.22
C ARG A 126 -8.90 -16.11 -17.22
N PHE A 127 -8.38 -16.98 -16.35
CA PHE A 127 -6.96 -17.20 -16.22
C PHE A 127 -6.61 -18.64 -16.61
N SER A 128 -5.52 -18.84 -17.32
CA SER A 128 -5.08 -20.17 -17.71
C SER A 128 -3.56 -20.23 -17.77
N PHE A 129 -2.99 -21.41 -17.53
CA PHE A 129 -1.55 -21.62 -17.76
C PHE A 129 -1.28 -21.93 -19.23
N GLU A 130 -0.32 -21.24 -19.83
CA GLU A 130 0.16 -21.59 -21.16
C GLU A 130 0.89 -22.95 -21.13
N THR A 131 0.25 -23.96 -21.72
CA THR A 131 0.88 -25.24 -22.06
C THR A 131 1.36 -25.15 -23.51
N GLY A 132 2.60 -25.55 -23.77
CA GLY A 132 3.17 -25.57 -25.14
C GLY A 132 2.53 -26.59 -26.09
N ASP A 133 1.36 -27.13 -25.75
CA ASP A 133 0.56 -28.08 -26.51
C ASP A 133 -0.84 -27.49 -26.69
N ASP A 134 -1.41 -27.63 -27.89
CA ASP A 134 -2.68 -27.04 -28.35
C ASP A 134 -3.93 -27.69 -27.68
N SER A 135 -3.73 -28.42 -26.59
CA SER A 135 -4.80 -28.94 -25.74
C SER A 135 -5.35 -27.79 -24.90
N GLY A 136 -6.63 -27.46 -25.10
CA GLY A 136 -7.33 -26.36 -24.44
C GLY A 136 -6.97 -26.23 -22.96
N SER A 137 -6.36 -25.10 -22.60
CA SER A 137 -5.94 -24.82 -21.24
C SER A 137 -7.16 -24.71 -20.33
N GLU A 138 -7.20 -25.49 -19.25
CA GLU A 138 -8.25 -25.39 -18.24
C GLU A 138 -8.14 -24.04 -17.51
N TYR A 139 -9.28 -23.39 -17.29
CA TYR A 139 -9.31 -22.11 -16.57
C TYR A 139 -9.11 -22.33 -15.07
N VAL A 140 -8.31 -21.48 -14.44
CA VAL A 140 -7.93 -21.59 -13.04
C VAL A 140 -8.41 -20.38 -12.23
N LYS A 141 -8.78 -20.62 -10.97
CA LYS A 141 -8.99 -19.55 -9.99
C LYS A 141 -7.64 -19.14 -9.41
N ILE A 142 -7.29 -17.88 -9.58
CA ILE A 142 -6.07 -17.30 -9.02
C ILE A 142 -6.26 -16.96 -7.53
N SER A 143 -5.15 -16.87 -6.81
CA SER A 143 -5.11 -16.46 -5.41
C SER A 143 -5.50 -14.98 -5.25
N LYS A 144 -5.83 -14.57 -4.01
CA LYS A 144 -6.10 -13.15 -3.70
C LYS A 144 -4.91 -12.23 -3.98
N GLY A 145 -3.68 -12.73 -3.82
CA GLY A 145 -2.48 -11.97 -4.13
C GLY A 145 -2.35 -11.72 -5.63
N GLU A 146 -2.50 -12.78 -6.43
CA GLU A 146 -2.50 -12.68 -7.90
C GLU A 146 -3.67 -11.80 -8.40
N GLU A 147 -4.84 -11.86 -7.78
CA GLU A 147 -5.96 -10.97 -8.10
C GLU A 147 -5.58 -9.49 -7.91
N SER A 148 -4.98 -9.14 -6.77
CA SER A 148 -4.49 -7.77 -6.53
C SER A 148 -3.39 -7.38 -7.52
N CYS A 149 -2.49 -8.29 -7.89
CA CYS A 149 -1.49 -8.06 -8.95
C CYS A 149 -2.14 -7.83 -10.32
N PHE A 150 -3.22 -8.54 -10.64
CA PHE A 150 -3.95 -8.35 -11.90
C PHE A 150 -4.60 -6.97 -11.94
N VAL A 151 -5.33 -6.57 -10.90
CA VAL A 151 -5.93 -5.23 -10.80
C VAL A 151 -4.85 -4.15 -10.87
N TRP A 152 -3.74 -4.33 -10.17
CA TRP A 152 -2.58 -3.44 -10.27
C TRP A 152 -2.03 -3.35 -11.69
N SER A 153 -1.99 -4.46 -12.43
CA SER A 153 -1.49 -4.48 -13.81
C SER A 153 -2.40 -3.72 -14.78
N VAL A 154 -3.72 -3.76 -14.56
CA VAL A 154 -4.68 -2.90 -15.27
C VAL A 154 -4.36 -1.43 -14.98
N PHE A 155 -4.18 -1.07 -13.71
CA PHE A 155 -3.87 0.30 -13.31
C PHE A 155 -2.53 0.82 -13.79
N TYR A 156 -1.50 -0.02 -13.71
CA TYR A 156 -0.19 0.31 -14.19
C TYR A 156 -0.22 0.60 -15.69
N SER A 157 -0.92 -0.24 -16.47
CA SER A 157 -1.05 -0.05 -17.93
C SER A 157 -1.74 1.26 -18.28
N LEU A 158 -2.83 1.61 -17.58
CA LEU A 158 -3.46 2.92 -17.72
C LEU A 158 -2.49 4.05 -17.39
N LEU A 159 -1.82 3.97 -16.24
CA LEU A 159 -0.92 5.03 -15.80
C LEU A 159 0.22 5.26 -16.79
N ASP A 160 0.77 4.18 -17.35
CA ASP A 160 1.80 4.23 -18.39
C ASP A 160 1.32 4.94 -19.65
N GLN A 161 0.12 4.58 -20.16
CA GLN A 161 -0.47 5.27 -21.30
C GLN A 161 -0.78 6.74 -21.00
N THR A 162 -1.35 7.04 -19.83
CA THR A 162 -1.63 8.41 -19.42
C THR A 162 -0.35 9.26 -19.37
N ILE A 163 0.75 8.72 -18.84
CA ILE A 163 2.04 9.43 -18.81
C ILE A 163 2.59 9.60 -20.22
N SER A 164 2.50 8.58 -21.08
CA SER A 164 2.91 8.64 -22.48
C SER A 164 2.21 9.78 -23.22
N GLU A 165 0.88 9.88 -23.10
CA GLU A 165 0.08 10.95 -23.70
C GLU A 165 0.41 12.34 -23.13
N LEU A 166 0.50 12.46 -21.80
CA LEU A 166 0.82 13.74 -21.16
C LEU A 166 2.26 14.22 -21.37
N ASN A 167 3.17 13.33 -21.76
CA ASN A 167 4.52 13.69 -22.14
C ASN A 167 4.59 14.33 -23.54
N LYS A 168 3.56 14.18 -24.37
CA LYS A 168 3.45 14.90 -25.65
C LYS A 168 3.17 16.38 -25.38
N ALA A 169 4.05 17.23 -25.94
CA ALA A 169 4.06 18.66 -25.66
C ALA A 169 2.83 19.38 -26.23
N GLU A 170 2.44 19.05 -27.47
CA GLU A 170 1.26 19.62 -28.13
C GLU A 170 0.04 18.73 -27.88
N GLU A 171 -1.08 19.32 -27.44
CA GLU A 171 -2.32 18.57 -27.21
C GLU A 171 -2.87 17.92 -28.48
N SER A 172 -2.59 18.51 -29.65
CA SER A 172 -2.99 17.96 -30.95
C SER A 172 -2.29 16.66 -31.32
N ASP A 173 -1.15 16.35 -30.69
CA ASP A 173 -0.41 15.10 -30.93
C ASP A 173 -0.90 13.96 -30.02
N ARG A 174 -1.76 14.29 -29.04
CA ARG A 174 -2.34 13.31 -28.13
C ARG A 174 -3.44 12.52 -28.82
N GLU A 175 -3.50 11.24 -28.51
CA GLU A 175 -4.54 10.34 -29.01
C GLU A 175 -5.89 10.60 -28.33
N THR A 176 -5.88 11.27 -27.18
CA THR A 176 -7.07 11.63 -26.42
C THR A 176 -6.87 12.94 -25.65
N ASP A 177 -7.94 13.70 -25.49
CA ASP A 177 -8.03 14.89 -24.65
C ASP A 177 -8.49 14.59 -23.22
N GLN A 178 -8.93 13.36 -22.94
CA GLN A 178 -9.57 12.96 -21.67
C GLN A 178 -8.71 13.23 -20.42
N PHE A 179 -7.38 13.19 -20.57
CA PHE A 179 -6.41 13.39 -19.49
C PHE A 179 -5.77 14.77 -19.50
N ASN A 180 -6.12 15.66 -20.43
CA ASN A 180 -5.48 16.99 -20.51
C ASN A 180 -5.62 17.78 -19.20
N ASP A 181 -6.73 17.58 -18.49
CA ASP A 181 -7.01 18.20 -17.19
C ASP A 181 -6.47 17.41 -15.98
N LEU A 182 -5.75 16.31 -16.19
CA LEU A 182 -5.24 15.45 -15.12
C LEU A 182 -4.15 16.14 -14.31
N GLN A 183 -4.39 16.32 -13.02
CA GLN A 183 -3.49 17.03 -12.10
C GLN A 183 -2.77 16.08 -11.14
N TYR A 184 -3.45 15.01 -10.71
CA TYR A 184 -2.94 14.11 -9.67
C TYR A 184 -3.11 12.64 -10.00
N VAL A 185 -2.14 11.84 -9.56
CA VAL A 185 -2.25 10.39 -9.41
C VAL A 185 -2.08 10.06 -7.93
N PHE A 186 -3.04 9.37 -7.34
CA PHE A 186 -3.01 8.94 -5.94
C PHE A 186 -3.00 7.41 -5.87
N ILE A 187 -1.97 6.82 -5.26
CA ILE A 187 -1.83 5.37 -5.13
C ILE A 187 -1.80 5.00 -3.65
N ASP A 188 -2.79 4.26 -3.18
CA ASP A 188 -2.89 3.76 -1.81
C ASP A 188 -2.63 2.27 -1.73
N ASP A 189 -1.54 1.90 -1.04
CA ASP A 189 -1.12 0.52 -0.78
C ASP A 189 -1.13 -0.35 -2.06
N PRO A 190 -0.26 -0.06 -3.04
CA PRO A 190 -0.22 -0.85 -4.26
C PRO A 190 0.25 -2.27 -3.94
N VAL A 191 -0.69 -3.23 -4.04
CA VAL A 191 -0.57 -4.66 -3.78
C VAL A 191 -0.05 -5.03 -2.37
N SER A 192 -0.91 -5.63 -1.56
CA SER A 192 -0.60 -5.97 -0.16
C SER A 192 -0.01 -7.37 0.06
N SER A 193 -0.04 -8.23 -0.96
CA SER A 193 0.16 -9.68 -0.80
C SER A 193 1.29 -10.27 -1.66
N LEU A 194 2.20 -9.43 -2.14
CA LEU A 194 3.41 -9.86 -2.86
C LEU A 194 4.51 -10.32 -1.90
N ASP A 195 5.35 -11.24 -2.37
CA ASP A 195 6.63 -11.51 -1.72
C ASP A 195 7.60 -10.32 -1.87
N ASP A 196 8.67 -10.34 -1.08
CA ASP A 196 9.64 -9.24 -1.04
C ASP A 196 10.29 -8.97 -2.41
N THR A 197 10.51 -9.99 -3.26
CA THR A 197 11.15 -9.83 -4.57
C THR A 197 10.23 -9.10 -5.53
N HIS A 198 9.01 -9.59 -5.72
CA HIS A 198 8.04 -8.95 -6.62
C HIS A 198 7.60 -7.58 -6.11
N LEU A 199 7.56 -7.38 -4.78
CA LEU A 199 7.27 -6.07 -4.20
C LEU A 199 8.37 -5.04 -4.48
N ILE A 200 9.65 -5.45 -4.43
CA ILE A 200 10.77 -4.59 -4.82
C ILE A 200 10.68 -4.25 -6.31
N GLU A 201 10.38 -5.22 -7.16
CA GLU A 201 10.22 -5.01 -8.61
C GLU A 201 9.11 -4.01 -8.91
N LEU A 202 7.93 -4.18 -8.31
CA LEU A 202 6.81 -3.24 -8.41
C LEU A 202 7.22 -1.82 -7.98
N ALA A 203 7.95 -1.69 -6.86
CA ALA A 203 8.42 -0.41 -6.36
C ALA A 203 9.39 0.28 -7.34
N VAL A 204 10.29 -0.49 -7.96
CA VAL A 204 11.24 0.02 -8.95
C VAL A 204 10.51 0.43 -10.23
N ASP A 205 9.58 -0.40 -10.71
CA ASP A 205 8.79 -0.13 -11.92
C ASP A 205 7.96 1.14 -11.78
N ILE A 206 7.18 1.28 -10.70
CA ILE A 206 6.37 2.49 -10.47
C ILE A 206 7.26 3.74 -10.27
N ALA A 207 8.41 3.61 -9.63
CA ALA A 207 9.34 4.72 -9.50
C ALA A 207 9.91 5.16 -10.84
N ASN A 208 10.28 4.21 -11.71
CA ASN A 208 10.77 4.48 -13.06
C ASN A 208 9.70 5.13 -13.92
N LEU A 209 8.46 4.66 -13.83
CA LEU A 209 7.33 5.25 -14.54
C LEU A 209 7.06 6.70 -14.08
N ILE A 210 7.04 6.95 -12.77
CA ILE A 210 6.88 8.32 -12.25
C ILE A 210 8.04 9.23 -12.68
N LYS A 211 9.27 8.71 -12.72
CA LYS A 211 10.46 9.46 -13.18
C LYS A 211 10.43 9.75 -14.68
N SER A 212 9.72 8.96 -15.50
CA SER A 212 9.60 9.20 -16.94
C SER A 212 8.59 10.29 -17.29
N SER A 213 7.70 10.66 -16.36
CA SER A 213 6.79 11.80 -16.53
C SER A 213 7.58 13.10 -16.68
N THR A 214 7.40 13.79 -17.80
CA THR A 214 7.91 15.14 -18.07
C THR A 214 6.85 16.22 -17.89
N SER A 215 5.58 15.84 -17.73
CA SER A 215 4.46 16.74 -17.44
C SER A 215 4.46 17.29 -16.01
N GLU A 216 3.55 18.23 -15.74
CA GLU A 216 3.28 18.80 -14.41
C GLU A 216 2.43 17.87 -13.51
N LEU A 217 2.15 16.64 -13.97
CA LEU A 217 1.40 15.64 -13.22
C LEU A 217 2.07 15.36 -11.85
N LYS A 218 1.25 15.42 -10.79
CA LYS A 218 1.70 15.21 -9.40
C LYS A 218 1.31 13.84 -8.90
N PHE A 219 2.17 13.25 -8.08
CA PHE A 219 2.02 11.89 -7.58
C PHE A 219 1.99 11.87 -6.05
N ILE A 220 1.05 11.10 -5.50
CA ILE A 220 0.97 10.82 -4.07
C ILE A 220 0.90 9.30 -3.91
N ILE A 221 1.85 8.72 -3.18
CA ILE A 221 1.84 7.29 -2.84
C ILE A 221 1.74 7.15 -1.34
N THR A 222 0.74 6.42 -0.86
CA THR A 222 0.62 5.99 0.53
C THR A 222 0.93 4.50 0.63
N THR A 223 1.68 4.10 1.66
CA THR A 223 1.91 2.68 1.93
C THR A 223 2.06 2.36 3.41
N HIS A 224 1.68 1.15 3.82
CA HIS A 224 2.03 0.57 5.13
C HIS A 224 3.22 -0.38 5.09
N ASN A 225 3.68 -0.78 3.90
CA ASN A 225 4.75 -1.75 3.79
C ASN A 225 6.12 -1.04 3.90
N PRO A 226 6.93 -1.32 4.94
CA PRO A 226 8.21 -0.64 5.13
C PRO A 226 9.23 -0.91 4.03
N LEU A 227 9.23 -2.12 3.44
CA LEU A 227 10.15 -2.46 2.35
C LEU A 227 9.82 -1.64 1.11
N PHE A 228 8.54 -1.64 0.71
CA PHE A 228 8.05 -0.86 -0.41
C PHE A 228 8.34 0.64 -0.23
N TYR A 229 8.02 1.19 0.94
CA TYR A 229 8.33 2.57 1.29
C TYR A 229 9.83 2.86 1.16
N ASN A 230 10.70 1.98 1.68
CA ASN A 230 12.15 2.21 1.65
C ASN A 230 12.74 2.15 0.25
N VAL A 231 12.26 1.27 -0.62
CA VAL A 231 12.68 1.24 -2.03
C VAL A 231 12.29 2.56 -2.70
N LEU A 232 11.02 2.97 -2.61
CA LEU A 232 10.57 4.25 -3.18
C LEU A 232 11.28 5.46 -2.57
N PHE A 233 11.51 5.44 -1.26
CA PHE A 233 12.23 6.49 -0.56
C PHE A 233 13.62 6.71 -1.15
N ASN A 234 14.32 5.61 -1.45
CA ASN A 234 15.65 5.64 -2.04
C ASN A 234 15.59 6.07 -3.51
N GLU A 235 14.66 5.51 -4.29
CA GLU A 235 14.45 5.86 -5.70
C GLU A 235 14.16 7.36 -5.89
N PHE A 236 13.40 7.96 -4.97
CA PHE A 236 13.05 9.39 -5.02
C PHE A 236 13.98 10.29 -4.20
N SER A 237 15.02 9.75 -3.55
CA SER A 237 15.95 10.54 -2.72
C SER A 237 16.65 11.67 -3.49
N ARG A 238 16.93 11.46 -4.78
CA ARG A 238 17.62 12.43 -5.64
C ARG A 238 16.68 13.17 -6.59
N VAL A 239 15.38 12.89 -6.52
CA VAL A 239 14.38 13.53 -7.38
C VAL A 239 13.96 14.86 -6.75
N LYS A 240 14.24 15.96 -7.45
CA LYS A 240 13.82 17.30 -7.03
C LYS A 240 12.30 17.36 -6.86
N LYS A 241 11.83 18.27 -6.00
CA LYS A 241 10.40 18.42 -5.68
C LYS A 241 9.74 17.12 -5.17
N THR A 242 10.49 16.28 -4.45
CA THR A 242 9.93 15.15 -3.68
C THR A 242 9.79 15.55 -2.22
N LYS A 243 8.69 15.15 -1.58
CA LYS A 243 8.52 15.24 -0.13
C LYS A 243 8.10 13.91 0.44
N LYS A 244 8.54 13.63 1.66
CA LYS A 244 8.39 12.33 2.31
C LYS A 244 7.77 12.55 3.66
N TRP A 245 6.77 11.76 3.97
CA TRP A 245 5.87 11.99 5.09
C TRP A 245 5.65 10.70 5.87
N ARG A 246 5.32 10.88 7.14
CA ARG A 246 4.76 9.85 7.97
C ARG A 246 3.40 10.32 8.47
N LEU A 247 2.38 9.52 8.22
CA LEU A 247 1.04 9.73 8.71
C LEU A 247 0.82 8.88 9.96
N GLU A 248 0.49 9.54 11.06
CA GLU A 248 0.21 8.92 12.36
C GLU A 248 -1.24 9.18 12.73
N LYS A 249 -1.92 8.15 13.25
CA LYS A 249 -3.24 8.31 13.87
C LYS A 249 -3.03 8.56 15.36
N LEU A 250 -3.62 9.63 15.87
CA LEU A 250 -3.55 10.02 17.27
C LEU A 250 -4.69 9.37 18.06
N ILE A 251 -4.52 9.33 19.39
CA ILE A 251 -5.43 8.67 20.33
C ILE A 251 -6.82 9.32 20.32
N ASP A 252 -6.88 10.64 20.16
CA ASP A 252 -8.11 11.42 20.06
C ASP A 252 -8.86 11.21 18.72
N GLY A 253 -8.35 10.34 17.85
CA GLY A 253 -8.92 10.04 16.54
C GLY A 253 -8.48 11.00 15.42
N THR A 254 -7.75 12.06 15.76
CA THR A 254 -7.12 12.95 14.77
C THR A 254 -5.86 12.33 14.18
N ALA A 255 -5.21 13.00 13.24
CA ALA A 255 -4.00 12.53 12.57
C ALA A 255 -2.87 13.55 12.64
N SER A 256 -1.64 13.09 12.46
CA SER A 256 -0.45 13.93 12.34
C SER A 256 0.32 13.57 11.08
N LEU A 257 0.78 14.57 10.35
CA LEU A 257 1.63 14.41 9.17
C LEU A 257 3.03 14.96 9.49
N VAL A 258 4.01 14.07 9.59
CA VAL A 258 5.38 14.38 10.00
C VAL A 258 6.33 14.26 8.82
N GLU A 259 7.00 15.36 8.44
CA GLU A 259 7.99 15.35 7.36
C GLU A 259 9.22 14.52 7.72
N GLN A 260 9.69 13.72 6.77
CA GLN A 260 10.89 12.90 6.89
C GLN A 260 12.06 13.57 6.16
N LEU A 261 12.86 14.34 6.91
CA LEU A 261 13.96 15.17 6.39
C LEU A 261 15.31 14.45 6.27
N LYS A 262 15.46 13.27 6.88
CA LYS A 262 16.75 12.55 6.91
C LYS A 262 16.98 11.80 5.60
N ASP A 263 18.22 11.76 5.11
CA ASP A 263 18.62 10.92 3.97
C ASP A 263 18.65 9.42 4.29
N SER A 264 18.47 9.05 5.57
CA SER A 264 18.43 7.65 5.98
C SER A 264 17.04 7.05 5.72
N PRO A 265 16.94 5.88 5.07
CA PRO A 265 15.67 5.18 4.89
C PRO A 265 14.99 4.90 6.24
N PHE A 266 13.67 4.74 6.19
CA PHE A 266 12.85 4.48 7.36
C PHE A 266 13.26 3.15 8.01
N SER A 267 13.88 3.24 9.18
CA SER A 267 14.17 2.08 9.99
C SER A 267 12.92 1.68 10.78
N TYR A 268 12.17 0.72 10.24
CA TYR A 268 10.93 0.25 10.84
C TYR A 268 11.11 -0.18 12.30
N HIS A 269 12.20 -0.88 12.63
CA HIS A 269 12.46 -1.33 14.01
C HIS A 269 12.74 -0.16 14.98
N LEU A 270 13.47 0.88 14.53
CA LEU A 270 13.66 2.09 15.36
C LEU A 270 12.35 2.85 15.57
N PHE A 271 11.49 2.83 14.56
CA PHE A 271 10.17 3.42 14.66
C PHE A 271 9.25 2.64 15.60
N LEU A 272 9.22 1.30 15.52
CA LEU A 272 8.49 0.46 16.47
C LEU A 272 8.95 0.73 17.90
N LEU A 273 10.27 0.86 18.11
CA LEU A 273 10.83 1.21 19.40
C LEU A 273 10.34 2.58 19.88
N ALA A 274 10.39 3.61 19.02
CA ALA A 274 9.91 4.95 19.35
C ALA A 274 8.42 4.98 19.71
N GLU A 275 7.59 4.24 18.97
CA GLU A 275 6.16 4.13 19.24
C GLU A 275 5.90 3.40 20.57
N LEU A 276 6.64 2.32 20.84
CA LEU A 276 6.60 1.62 22.12
C LEU A 276 6.98 2.53 23.29
N GLU A 277 8.04 3.33 23.17
CA GLU A 277 8.44 4.31 24.19
C GLU A 277 7.32 5.31 24.48
N LYS A 278 6.74 5.91 23.43
CA LYS A 278 5.67 6.90 23.54
C LYS A 278 4.44 6.35 24.26
N VAL A 279 4.02 5.12 23.94
CA VAL A 279 2.83 4.50 24.57
C VAL A 279 3.10 3.96 25.98
N ILE A 280 4.36 3.63 26.30
CA ILE A 280 4.77 3.33 27.67
C ILE A 280 4.70 4.59 28.53
N GLU A 281 5.16 5.73 28.03
CA GLU A 281 5.10 7.01 28.74
C GLU A 281 3.66 7.52 28.93
N SER A 282 2.81 7.38 27.91
CA SER A 282 1.40 7.78 28.00
C SER A 282 0.54 6.80 28.82
N GLY A 283 0.99 5.56 28.99
CA GLY A 283 0.25 4.48 29.64
C GLY A 283 -0.86 3.85 28.79
N ASP A 284 -1.04 4.33 27.55
CA ASP A 284 -2.07 3.87 26.61
C ASP A 284 -1.62 2.63 25.83
N ILE A 285 -1.28 1.58 26.57
CA ILE A 285 -0.81 0.32 25.99
C ILE A 285 -2.02 -0.52 25.55
N GLN A 286 -2.07 -0.85 24.25
CA GLN A 286 -3.07 -1.70 23.61
C GLN A 286 -2.46 -3.03 23.11
N LYS A 287 -3.31 -4.04 22.81
CA LYS A 287 -2.84 -5.41 22.47
C LYS A 287 -1.87 -5.41 21.29
N TYR A 288 -2.16 -4.60 20.28
CA TYR A 288 -1.30 -4.53 19.09
C TYR A 288 0.10 -3.97 19.38
N HIS A 289 0.35 -3.29 20.50
CA HIS A 289 1.73 -2.89 20.87
C HIS A 289 2.61 -4.10 21.19
N PHE A 290 2.04 -5.22 21.64
CA PHE A 290 2.80 -6.46 21.80
C PHE A 290 3.25 -7.04 20.45
N ASN A 291 2.50 -6.80 19.37
CA ASN A 291 2.96 -7.09 18.01
C ASN A 291 4.16 -6.23 17.61
N PHE A 292 4.19 -4.96 18.00
CA PHE A 292 5.35 -4.10 17.75
C PHE A 292 6.58 -4.59 18.51
N LEU A 293 6.41 -4.98 19.77
CA LEU A 293 7.50 -5.56 20.57
C LEU A 293 8.03 -6.84 19.96
N ARG A 294 7.14 -7.75 19.52
CA ARG A 294 7.52 -8.98 18.82
C ARG A 294 8.30 -8.68 17.54
N ASN A 295 7.78 -7.81 16.67
CA ASN A 295 8.45 -7.43 15.43
C ASN A 295 9.82 -6.79 15.68
N LEU A 296 9.96 -5.99 16.73
CA LEU A 296 11.23 -5.44 17.16
C LEU A 296 12.23 -6.56 17.49
N PHE A 297 11.83 -7.52 18.35
CA PHE A 297 12.67 -8.66 18.67
C PHE A 297 13.04 -9.50 17.45
N GLU A 298 12.10 -9.81 16.56
CA GLU A 298 12.35 -10.60 15.34
C GLU A 298 13.38 -9.93 14.41
N LYS A 299 13.27 -8.60 14.23
CA LYS A 299 14.24 -7.85 13.41
C LYS A 299 15.59 -7.72 14.11
N THR A 300 15.61 -7.48 15.42
CA THR A 300 16.86 -7.40 16.19
C THR A 300 17.58 -8.76 16.24
N SER A 301 16.85 -9.87 16.38
CA SER A 301 17.45 -11.21 16.46
C SER A 301 18.09 -11.59 15.13
N THR A 302 17.39 -11.29 14.02
CA THR A 302 17.91 -11.46 12.67
C THR A 302 19.19 -10.63 12.47
N PHE A 303 19.19 -9.37 12.89
CA PHE A 303 20.35 -8.49 12.75
C PHE A 303 21.56 -8.97 13.56
N LEU A 304 21.33 -9.52 14.76
CA LEU A 304 22.39 -10.01 15.65
C LEU A 304 22.81 -11.46 15.36
N GLY A 305 22.15 -12.15 14.43
CA GLY A 305 22.49 -13.53 14.04
C GLY A 305 21.97 -14.62 14.99
N PHE A 306 20.90 -14.34 15.76
CA PHE A 306 20.22 -15.36 16.56
C PHE A 306 19.24 -16.17 15.71
N ASN A 307 19.03 -17.44 16.08
CA ASN A 307 18.10 -18.32 15.36
C ASN A 307 16.65 -18.02 15.73
N ASN A 308 16.40 -17.71 17.01
CA ASN A 308 15.08 -17.40 17.52
C ASN A 308 15.08 -16.05 18.25
N TRP A 309 14.01 -15.27 18.10
CA TRP A 309 13.89 -13.97 18.74
C TRP A 309 13.76 -14.04 20.27
N GLU A 310 13.24 -15.15 20.79
CA GLU A 310 13.13 -15.42 22.23
C GLU A 310 14.49 -15.49 22.95
N GLU A 311 15.58 -15.68 22.19
CA GLU A 311 16.94 -15.65 22.72
C GLU A 311 17.31 -14.26 23.27
N LEU A 312 16.65 -13.20 22.77
CA LEU A 312 16.80 -11.82 23.24
C LEU A 312 16.04 -11.55 24.55
N LEU A 313 15.18 -12.47 25.00
CA LEU A 313 14.43 -12.32 26.24
C LEU A 313 15.28 -12.69 27.47
N PRO A 314 15.02 -12.07 28.64
CA PRO A 314 15.71 -12.38 29.88
C PRO A 314 15.68 -13.86 30.23
N GLN A 315 16.86 -14.44 30.51
CA GLN A 315 17.03 -15.89 30.61
C GLN A 315 16.21 -16.52 31.75
N GLU A 316 16.10 -15.85 32.89
CA GLU A 316 15.43 -16.37 34.10
C GLU A 316 13.91 -16.56 33.92
N SER A 317 13.28 -15.87 32.96
CA SER A 317 11.83 -15.91 32.74
C SER A 317 11.44 -15.94 31.25
N ARG A 318 12.37 -16.38 30.39
CA ARG A 318 12.24 -16.39 28.93
C ARG A 318 10.91 -17.01 28.46
N GLN A 319 10.59 -18.21 28.94
CA GLN A 319 9.38 -18.91 28.50
C GLN A 319 8.10 -18.16 28.88
N ALA A 320 8.07 -17.54 30.06
CA ALA A 320 6.91 -16.79 30.53
C ALA A 320 6.69 -15.54 29.66
N TYR A 321 7.76 -14.79 29.37
CA TYR A 321 7.70 -13.63 28.47
C TYR A 321 7.32 -14.02 27.05
N TYR A 322 7.92 -15.08 26.51
CA TYR A 322 7.63 -15.60 25.18
C TYR A 322 6.14 -15.93 25.04
N ASN A 323 5.61 -16.77 25.94
CA ASN A 323 4.20 -17.17 25.92
C ASN A 323 3.27 -15.94 26.02
N ARG A 324 3.63 -14.98 26.88
CA ARG A 324 2.86 -13.75 27.07
C ARG A 324 2.82 -12.89 25.81
N ILE A 325 3.98 -12.67 25.17
CA ILE A 325 4.06 -11.93 23.91
C ILE A 325 3.24 -12.66 22.84
N ILE A 326 3.46 -13.95 22.63
CA ILE A 326 2.72 -14.72 21.60
C ILE A 326 1.20 -14.61 21.81
N ASN A 327 0.70 -14.78 23.04
CA ASN A 327 -0.72 -14.70 23.33
C ASN A 327 -1.32 -13.30 23.10
N LEU A 328 -0.58 -12.24 23.43
CA LEU A 328 -1.05 -10.86 23.24
C LEU A 328 -0.82 -10.36 21.80
N SER A 329 0.11 -10.99 21.09
CA SER A 329 0.41 -10.74 19.68
C SER A 329 -0.54 -11.47 18.72
N SER A 330 -1.07 -12.64 19.11
CA SER A 330 -1.95 -13.40 18.25
C SER A 330 -3.26 -12.65 17.97
N HIS A 331 -3.53 -12.34 16.70
CA HIS A 331 -4.85 -11.94 16.26
C HIS A 331 -5.83 -13.10 16.49
N SER A 332 -6.64 -13.04 17.55
CA SER A 332 -7.95 -13.68 17.48
C SER A 332 -8.67 -13.08 16.27
N LYS A 333 -9.15 -13.94 15.35
CA LYS A 333 -9.90 -13.61 14.12
C LYS A 333 -11.25 -12.90 14.38
N HIS A 334 -11.37 -12.14 15.45
CA HIS A 334 -12.56 -11.38 15.83
C HIS A 334 -12.24 -9.90 15.73
N ASN A 335 -12.54 -9.33 14.56
CA ASN A 335 -12.64 -7.90 14.34
C ASN A 335 -13.82 -7.32 15.14
N GLY A 336 -13.62 -6.11 15.66
CA GLY A 336 -14.70 -5.20 16.05
C GLY A 336 -14.87 -5.07 17.56
N GLU A 337 -14.32 -4.02 18.14
CA GLU A 337 -14.71 -3.50 19.47
C GLU A 337 -14.47 -4.39 20.71
N GLU A 338 -13.42 -5.22 20.75
CA GLU A 338 -12.87 -5.53 22.07
C GLU A 338 -12.09 -4.30 22.55
N VAL A 339 -12.66 -3.56 23.50
CA VAL A 339 -11.84 -2.75 24.42
C VAL A 339 -10.93 -3.75 25.12
N SER A 340 -9.75 -3.97 24.55
CA SER A 340 -8.82 -4.96 25.05
C SER A 340 -8.23 -4.42 26.34
N ILE A 341 -8.90 -4.70 27.46
CA ILE A 341 -8.39 -4.36 28.78
C ILE A 341 -7.09 -5.14 28.94
N ILE A 342 -5.97 -4.43 28.87
CA ILE A 342 -4.65 -4.94 29.17
C ILE A 342 -4.43 -4.83 30.67
N GLU A 343 -4.01 -5.92 31.30
CA GLU A 343 -3.74 -5.91 32.74
C GLU A 343 -2.56 -4.98 33.06
N ASP A 344 -2.58 -4.31 34.21
CA ASP A 344 -1.45 -3.47 34.64
C ASP A 344 -0.13 -4.25 34.75
N ASN A 345 -0.21 -5.58 34.92
CA ASN A 345 0.94 -6.46 34.86
C ASN A 345 1.50 -6.56 33.43
N ASP A 346 0.66 -6.70 32.41
CA ASP A 346 1.08 -6.71 31.00
C ASP A 346 1.77 -5.40 30.63
N LYS A 347 1.19 -4.26 31.04
CA LYS A 347 1.77 -2.93 30.80
C LYS A 347 3.18 -2.81 31.38
N ARG A 348 3.36 -3.27 32.63
CA ARG A 348 4.68 -3.30 33.30
C ARG A 348 5.66 -4.21 32.58
N VAL A 349 5.21 -5.37 32.10
CA VAL A 349 6.06 -6.31 31.34
C VAL A 349 6.50 -5.69 30.02
N LEU A 350 5.61 -5.04 29.27
CA LEU A 350 5.97 -4.34 28.03
C LEU A 350 7.06 -3.30 28.30
N GLY A 351 6.84 -2.44 29.30
CA GLY A 351 7.80 -1.40 29.70
C GLY A 351 9.16 -1.95 30.08
N PHE A 352 9.18 -3.03 30.88
CA PHE A 352 10.41 -3.72 31.27
C PHE A 352 11.17 -4.29 30.06
N LEU A 353 10.48 -5.02 29.17
CA LEU A 353 11.11 -5.66 28.01
C LEU A 353 11.67 -4.64 27.01
N VAL A 354 10.95 -3.54 26.76
CA VAL A 354 11.44 -2.44 25.91
C VAL A 354 12.67 -1.79 26.54
N GLY A 355 12.65 -1.56 27.86
CA GLY A 355 13.80 -1.05 28.60
C GLY A 355 15.04 -1.95 28.51
N GLU A 356 14.85 -3.26 28.62
CA GLU A 356 15.92 -4.25 28.49
C GLU A 356 16.53 -4.27 27.09
N VAL A 357 15.71 -4.25 26.04
CA VAL A 357 16.19 -4.19 24.65
C VAL A 357 17.05 -2.94 24.42
N LYS A 358 16.62 -1.78 24.91
CA LYS A 358 17.42 -0.54 24.81
C LYS A 358 18.74 -0.66 25.53
N ARG A 359 18.71 -1.14 26.78
CA ARG A 359 19.88 -1.25 27.65
C ARG A 359 20.90 -2.24 27.10
N MET A 360 20.45 -3.41 26.65
CA MET A 360 21.33 -4.49 26.19
C MET A 360 21.94 -4.21 24.82
N TYR A 361 21.19 -3.59 23.90
CA TYR A 361 21.61 -3.42 22.50
C TYR A 361 21.96 -1.97 22.12
N GLY A 362 21.95 -1.04 23.08
CA GLY A 362 22.46 0.31 22.90
C GLY A 362 21.61 1.22 22.00
N PHE A 363 20.31 0.95 21.89
CA PHE A 363 19.40 1.83 21.16
C PHE A 363 19.32 3.22 21.80
N LYS A 364 19.44 4.28 20.99
CA LYS A 364 19.23 5.65 21.45
C LYS A 364 17.74 5.91 21.65
N SER A 365 17.39 6.66 22.71
CA SER A 365 16.01 7.10 22.95
C SER A 365 15.51 7.93 21.76
N ALA A 366 14.32 7.63 21.26
CA ALA A 366 13.67 8.44 20.25
C ALA A 366 12.80 9.55 20.86
N VAL A 367 12.38 9.36 22.11
CA VAL A 367 11.79 10.41 22.94
C VAL A 367 12.92 11.21 23.59
N ASN A 368 13.00 12.50 23.24
CA ASN A 368 13.81 13.53 23.87
C ASN A 368 13.00 14.82 23.95
#